data_AF-Q0S287-F1
#
_entry.id   AF-Q0S287-F1
#
_cell.length_a   1.000
_cell.length_b   1.000
_cell.length_c   1.000
_cell.angle_alpha   90.00
_cell.angle_beta   90.00
_cell.angle_gamma   90.00
#
_symmetry.space_group_name_H-M   'P 1'
#
loop_
_entity.id
_entity.type
_entity.pdbx_description
1 polymer ?
#
loop_
_entity_poly.entity_id
_entity_poly.type
_entity_poly.pdbx_seq_one_letter_code
_entity_poly.pdbx_strand_id
1 'polypeptide(L)'
;MVLVSSPAVDGARSAAAPLDWLQHHGYGHLVSRTVVKISAARPGSGTIDMTELTNHFLLRCRAVKVVPFDGHLAEGSVVDLDLLRPATRKAFVELAAMVADDFPESAGRHAVAEWREPPRSGAPTGSAAPAPRGRARAGRGTHGRGEDPSAGTRRPR
;
A
#
# COMPACT_ATOMS: atom_id res chain seq x y z
N MET A 1 12.16 -2.22 -10.52
CA MET A 1 12.43 -3.57 -9.97
C MET A 1 13.25 -3.41 -8.70
N VAL A 2 13.12 -4.33 -7.73
CA VAL A 2 14.02 -4.38 -6.57
C VAL A 2 14.83 -5.68 -6.64
N LEU A 3 16.16 -5.57 -6.60
CA LEU A 3 17.08 -6.71 -6.55
C LEU A 3 17.62 -6.83 -5.12
N VAL A 4 17.62 -8.04 -4.56
CA VAL A 4 18.17 -8.31 -3.23
C VAL A 4 19.45 -9.13 -3.38
N SER A 5 20.55 -8.62 -2.81
CA SER A 5 21.84 -9.29 -2.81
C SER A 5 22.32 -9.57 -1.39
N SER A 6 22.96 -10.73 -1.25
CA SER A 6 23.87 -11.03 -0.15
C SER A 6 25.12 -10.15 -0.26
N PRO A 7 25.82 -9.86 0.85
CA PRO A 7 27.11 -9.17 0.79
C PRO A 7 28.21 -10.11 0.27
N ALA A 8 27.95 -11.41 0.15
CA ALA A 8 28.89 -12.40 -0.39
C ALA A 8 29.22 -12.17 -1.86
N VAL A 9 30.48 -12.36 -2.27
CA VAL A 9 30.93 -12.21 -3.68
C VAL A 9 30.12 -13.11 -4.61
N ASP A 10 29.90 -14.37 -4.23
CA ASP A 10 29.09 -15.29 -5.05
C ASP A 10 27.63 -14.85 -5.12
N GLY A 11 27.07 -14.33 -4.02
CA GLY A 11 25.71 -13.82 -3.98
C GLY A 11 25.51 -12.58 -4.85
N ALA A 12 26.49 -11.68 -4.86
CA ALA A 12 26.51 -10.52 -5.73
C ALA A 12 26.60 -10.90 -7.22
N ARG A 13 27.47 -11.85 -7.54
CA ARG A 13 27.64 -12.34 -8.92
C ARG A 13 26.38 -13.05 -9.42
N SER A 14 25.74 -13.87 -8.58
CA SER A 14 24.46 -14.49 -8.91
C SER A 14 23.35 -13.45 -9.08
N ALA A 15 23.33 -12.40 -8.27
CA ALA A 15 22.36 -11.31 -8.39
C ALA A 15 22.57 -10.45 -9.66
N ALA A 16 23.80 -10.39 -10.20
CA ALA A 16 24.10 -9.69 -11.45
C ALA A 16 23.60 -10.45 -12.69
N ALA A 17 23.52 -11.78 -12.66
CA ALA A 17 23.15 -12.58 -13.83
C ALA A 17 21.74 -12.23 -14.41
N PRO A 18 20.69 -12.03 -13.59
CA PRO A 18 19.42 -11.51 -14.10
C PRO A 18 19.53 -10.15 -14.79
N LEU A 19 20.39 -9.25 -14.29
CA LEU A 19 20.59 -7.93 -14.90
C LEU A 19 21.26 -8.06 -16.27
N ASP A 20 22.28 -8.93 -16.37
CA ASP A 20 22.96 -9.20 -17.65
C ASP A 20 21.99 -9.79 -18.68
N TRP A 21 21.12 -10.72 -18.24
CA TRP A 21 20.08 -11.29 -19.09
C TRP A 21 19.11 -10.22 -19.60
N LEU A 22 18.57 -9.39 -18.70
CA LEU A 22 17.65 -8.30 -19.06
C LEU A 22 18.29 -7.33 -20.06
N GLN A 23 19.56 -6.98 -19.84
CA GLN A 23 20.28 -6.07 -20.71
C GLN A 23 20.49 -6.66 -22.12
N HIS A 24 20.87 -7.95 -22.20
CA HIS A 24 21.05 -8.65 -23.49
C HIS A 24 19.74 -8.82 -24.28
N HIS A 25 18.60 -8.90 -23.60
CA HIS A 25 17.30 -9.15 -24.24
C HIS A 25 16.48 -7.87 -24.46
N GLY A 26 17.11 -6.68 -24.41
CA GLY A 26 16.45 -5.40 -24.72
C GLY A 26 15.66 -4.78 -23.57
N TYR A 27 15.71 -5.37 -22.37
CA TYR A 27 15.07 -4.85 -21.16
C TYR A 27 15.99 -3.97 -20.31
N GLY A 28 16.97 -3.31 -20.92
CA GLY A 28 17.92 -2.43 -20.22
C GLY A 28 17.26 -1.30 -19.44
N HIS A 29 16.06 -0.85 -19.85
CA HIS A 29 15.26 0.12 -19.11
C HIS A 29 14.79 -0.39 -17.73
N LEU A 30 14.61 -1.71 -17.57
CA LEU A 30 14.32 -2.29 -16.25
C LEU A 30 15.57 -2.29 -15.36
N VAL A 31 16.74 -2.57 -15.95
CA VAL A 31 18.03 -2.54 -15.25
C VAL A 31 18.32 -1.12 -14.75
N SER A 32 18.19 -0.10 -15.63
CA SER A 32 18.45 1.30 -15.26
C SER A 32 17.50 1.84 -14.19
N ARG A 33 16.31 1.26 -14.03
CA ARG A 33 15.32 1.60 -12.99
C ARG A 33 15.37 0.68 -11.77
N THR A 34 16.37 -0.20 -11.68
CA THR A 34 16.49 -1.12 -10.56
C THR A 34 17.06 -0.44 -9.32
N VAL A 35 16.50 -0.76 -8.16
CA VAL A 35 17.09 -0.47 -6.85
C VAL A 35 17.65 -1.77 -6.29
N VAL A 36 18.92 -1.76 -5.89
CA VAL A 36 19.57 -2.93 -5.30
C VAL A 36 19.67 -2.78 -3.79
N LYS A 37 19.13 -3.75 -3.04
CA LYS A 37 19.34 -3.87 -1.60
C LYS A 37 20.47 -4.85 -1.34
N ILE A 38 21.51 -4.42 -0.62
CA ILE A 38 22.58 -5.29 -0.14
C ILE A 38 22.41 -5.47 1.35
N SER A 39 22.35 -6.72 1.82
CA SER A 39 22.32 -7.02 3.25
C SER A 39 23.75 -7.04 3.77
N ALA A 40 24.12 -6.30 4.81
CA ALA A 40 25.46 -6.41 5.38
C ALA A 40 25.61 -7.73 6.15
N ALA A 41 26.82 -8.28 6.13
CA ALA A 41 27.12 -9.54 6.81
C ALA A 41 27.24 -9.31 8.32
N ARG A 42 27.23 -10.39 9.09
CA ARG A 42 27.52 -10.29 10.52
C ARG A 42 28.93 -9.68 10.70
N PRO A 43 29.14 -8.76 11.65
CA PRO A 43 30.49 -8.27 11.95
C PRO A 43 31.46 -9.43 12.18
N GLY A 44 32.59 -9.43 11.48
CA GLY A 44 33.59 -10.50 11.53
C GLY A 44 33.41 -11.64 10.52
N SER A 45 32.33 -11.69 9.74
CA SER A 45 32.17 -12.67 8.67
C SER A 45 32.73 -12.14 7.34
N GLY A 46 33.98 -12.48 7.04
CA GLY A 46 34.64 -12.21 5.75
C GLY A 46 34.92 -10.74 5.42
N THR A 47 36.01 -10.48 4.71
CA THR A 47 36.38 -9.14 4.22
C THR A 47 35.84 -8.96 2.82
N ILE A 48 34.60 -8.47 2.70
CA ILE A 48 34.06 -8.03 1.41
C ILE A 48 34.05 -6.52 1.40
N ASP A 49 34.66 -5.94 0.38
CA ASP A 49 34.63 -4.51 0.17
C ASP A 49 33.23 -4.10 -0.30
N MET A 50 32.44 -3.62 0.66
CA MET A 50 31.09 -3.14 0.41
C MET A 50 31.06 -1.93 -0.53
N THR A 51 32.15 -1.17 -0.61
CA THR A 51 32.26 0.00 -1.50
C THR A 51 32.38 -0.48 -2.94
N GLU A 52 33.28 -1.41 -3.21
CA GLU A 52 33.44 -2.01 -4.54
C GLU A 52 32.15 -2.69 -5.00
N LEU A 53 31.52 -3.48 -4.13
CA LEU A 53 30.26 -4.15 -4.42
C LEU A 53 29.13 -3.14 -4.72
N THR A 54 29.06 -2.06 -3.95
CA THR A 54 28.07 -0.99 -4.20
C THR A 54 28.32 -0.33 -5.56
N ASN A 55 29.57 -0.01 -5.87
CA ASN A 55 29.95 0.58 -7.15
C ASN A 55 29.62 -0.34 -8.33
N HIS A 56 29.82 -1.65 -8.20
CA HIS A 56 29.49 -2.63 -9.24
C HIS A 56 28.02 -2.53 -9.71
N PHE A 57 27.08 -2.35 -8.78
CA PHE A 57 25.66 -2.21 -9.11
C PHE A 57 25.30 -0.80 -9.58
N LEU A 58 25.90 0.25 -8.99
CA LEU A 58 25.64 1.64 -9.37
C LEU A 58 26.03 1.97 -10.82
N LEU A 59 26.93 1.21 -11.43
CA LEU A 59 27.25 1.35 -12.86
C LEU A 59 26.05 1.13 -13.79
N ARG A 60 25.02 0.41 -13.34
CA ARG A 60 23.91 -0.07 -14.18
C ARG A 60 22.53 0.19 -13.58
N CYS A 61 22.43 0.22 -12.25
CA CYS A 61 21.19 0.37 -11.50
C CYS A 61 21.02 1.82 -11.02
N ARG A 62 19.78 2.25 -10.81
CA ARG A 62 19.47 3.61 -10.35
C ARG A 62 20.05 3.91 -8.97
N ALA A 63 19.95 2.96 -8.06
CA ALA A 63 20.32 3.15 -6.66
C ALA A 63 20.73 1.84 -6.01
N VAL A 64 21.54 1.96 -4.96
CA VAL A 64 21.94 0.85 -4.09
C VAL A 64 21.76 1.27 -2.65
N LYS A 65 21.14 0.41 -1.84
CA LYS A 65 21.01 0.59 -0.40
C LYS A 65 21.59 -0.59 0.37
N VAL A 66 22.60 -0.30 1.19
CA VAL A 66 23.11 -1.25 2.18
C VAL A 66 22.24 -1.19 3.43
N VAL A 67 21.70 -2.33 3.83
CA VAL A 67 20.99 -2.53 5.09
C VAL A 67 21.95 -3.20 6.07
N PRO A 68 22.23 -2.61 7.25
CA PRO A 68 23.16 -3.19 8.21
C PRO A 68 22.65 -4.53 8.76
N PHE A 69 23.56 -5.34 9.31
CA PHE A 69 23.19 -6.56 10.01
C PHE A 69 22.29 -6.24 11.23
N ASP A 70 21.20 -6.98 11.34
CA ASP A 70 20.24 -6.88 12.42
C ASP A 70 19.98 -8.26 13.02
N GLY A 71 20.06 -8.37 14.35
CA GLY A 71 19.88 -9.63 15.06
C GLY A 71 18.45 -10.17 14.92
N HIS A 72 17.46 -9.29 15.04
CA HIS A 72 16.04 -9.65 14.94
C HIS A 72 15.72 -10.23 13.56
N LEU A 73 16.28 -9.63 12.49
CA LEU A 73 16.11 -10.15 11.14
C LEU A 73 16.87 -11.47 10.91
N ALA A 74 17.99 -11.68 11.58
CA ALA A 74 18.81 -12.89 11.44
C ALA A 74 18.18 -14.12 12.10
N GLU A 75 17.25 -13.94 13.04
CA GLU A 75 16.49 -15.04 13.67
C GLU A 75 15.55 -15.74 12.70
N GLY A 76 15.19 -15.09 11.58
CA GLY A 76 14.32 -15.67 10.54
C GLY A 76 12.88 -15.93 11.01
N SER A 77 12.45 -15.24 12.08
CA SER A 77 11.11 -15.33 12.66
C SER A 77 10.22 -14.19 12.15
N VAL A 78 9.05 -14.00 12.77
CA VAL A 78 8.15 -12.88 12.46
C VAL A 78 8.90 -11.56 12.67
N VAL A 79 8.85 -10.69 11.66
CA VAL A 79 9.49 -9.38 11.73
C VAL A 79 8.62 -8.45 12.58
N ASP A 80 9.14 -8.06 13.74
CA ASP A 80 8.62 -6.96 14.54
C ASP A 80 9.48 -5.72 14.23
N LEU A 81 8.85 -4.70 13.67
CA LEU A 81 9.55 -3.49 13.27
C LEU A 81 10.11 -2.74 14.48
N ASP A 82 9.47 -2.84 15.65
CA ASP A 82 9.86 -2.15 16.89
C ASP A 82 11.10 -2.76 17.53
N LEU A 83 11.42 -4.01 17.20
CA LEU A 83 12.65 -4.70 17.61
C LEU A 83 13.83 -4.43 16.68
N LEU A 84 13.62 -3.79 15.52
CA LEU A 84 14.72 -3.42 14.63
C LEU A 84 15.62 -2.37 15.26
N ARG A 85 16.93 -2.51 15.04
CA ARG A 85 17.88 -1.49 15.43
C ARG A 85 17.56 -0.18 14.68
N PRO A 86 17.74 1.00 15.30
CA PRO A 86 17.43 2.28 14.66
C PRO A 86 18.10 2.48 13.29
N ALA A 87 19.34 2.01 13.12
CA ALA A 87 20.06 2.08 11.85
C ALA A 87 19.42 1.20 10.76
N THR A 88 18.96 0.00 11.12
CA THR A 88 18.26 -0.92 10.22
C THR A 88 16.92 -0.32 9.78
N ARG A 89 16.13 0.17 10.75
CA ARG A 89 14.85 0.84 10.46
C ARG A 89 15.04 2.03 9.53
N LYS A 90 16.01 2.90 9.81
CA LYS A 90 16.35 4.03 8.94
C LYS A 90 16.73 3.58 7.54
N ALA A 91 17.56 2.54 7.41
CA ALA A 91 17.97 2.02 6.11
C ALA A 91 16.78 1.50 5.27
N PHE A 92 15.78 0.86 5.90
CA PHE A 92 14.56 0.44 5.21
C PHE A 92 13.65 1.61 4.83
N VAL A 93 13.54 2.64 5.66
CA VAL A 93 12.80 3.85 5.31
C VAL A 93 13.43 4.53 4.10
N GLU A 94 14.75 4.66 4.08
CA GLU A 94 15.48 5.22 2.93
C GLU A 94 15.36 4.35 1.68
N LEU A 95 15.41 3.02 1.83
CA LEU A 95 15.14 2.09 0.72
C LEU A 95 13.73 2.28 0.16
N ALA A 96 12.72 2.41 1.03
CA ALA A 96 11.35 2.63 0.63
C ALA A 96 11.19 3.95 -0.14
N ALA A 97 11.87 5.02 0.30
CA ALA A 97 11.91 6.29 -0.42
C ALA A 97 12.51 6.11 -1.83
N MET A 98 13.68 5.46 -1.96
CA MET A 98 14.33 5.21 -3.25
C MET A 98 13.46 4.41 -4.23
N VAL A 99 12.61 3.51 -3.70
CA VAL A 99 11.65 2.75 -4.51
C VAL A 99 10.47 3.64 -4.90
N ALA A 100 9.94 4.42 -3.96
CA ALA A 100 8.80 5.32 -4.17
C ALA A 100 9.09 6.46 -5.15
N ASP A 101 10.34 6.94 -5.24
CA ASP A 101 10.79 7.97 -6.18
C ASP A 101 10.51 7.62 -7.66
N ASP A 102 10.26 6.35 -7.95
CA ASP A 102 10.02 5.85 -9.32
C ASP A 102 8.59 5.38 -9.55
N PHE A 103 7.71 5.57 -8.56
CA PHE A 103 6.28 5.43 -8.77
C PHE A 103 5.82 6.53 -9.71
N PRO A 104 4.95 6.23 -10.68
CA PRO A 104 4.35 7.27 -11.48
C PRO A 104 3.63 8.24 -10.54
N GLU A 105 3.81 9.55 -10.74
CA GLU A 105 2.88 10.54 -10.19
C GLU A 105 1.49 10.01 -10.49
N SER A 106 0.68 9.83 -9.45
CA SER A 106 -0.58 9.11 -9.52
C SER A 106 -1.42 9.63 -10.67
N ALA A 107 -1.35 8.99 -11.83
CA ALA A 107 -2.26 9.20 -12.94
C ALA A 107 -3.57 8.54 -12.54
N GLY A 108 -4.27 9.11 -11.57
CA GLY A 108 -5.66 8.80 -11.21
C GLY A 108 -5.99 7.32 -11.01
N ARG A 109 -5.04 6.42 -10.71
CA ARG A 109 -5.36 4.99 -10.52
C ARG A 109 -6.01 4.69 -9.16
N HIS A 110 -6.12 5.73 -8.33
CA HIS A 110 -7.13 5.89 -7.27
C HIS A 110 -7.59 7.35 -7.21
N ALA A 111 -7.80 8.02 -8.36
CA ALA A 111 -8.89 9.00 -8.36
C ALA A 111 -10.10 8.13 -8.04
N VAL A 112 -10.60 8.27 -6.82
CA VAL A 112 -11.78 7.57 -6.30
C VAL A 112 -12.72 7.43 -7.50
N ALA A 113 -12.82 6.23 -8.06
CA ALA A 113 -13.79 5.98 -9.10
C ALA A 113 -15.08 6.38 -8.43
N GLU A 114 -15.59 7.53 -8.84
CA GLU A 114 -16.76 8.20 -8.31
C GLU A 114 -17.80 7.11 -8.18
N TRP A 115 -18.00 6.62 -6.95
CA TRP A 115 -19.16 5.80 -6.63
C TRP A 115 -20.35 6.75 -6.79
N ARG A 116 -20.78 6.92 -8.04
CA ARG A 116 -22.00 7.61 -8.41
C ARG A 116 -23.11 6.62 -8.09
N GLU A 117 -23.88 6.93 -7.06
CA GLU A 117 -25.10 6.20 -6.70
C GLU A 117 -25.91 6.00 -8.01
N PRO A 118 -26.29 4.77 -8.40
CA PRO A 118 -27.13 4.60 -9.57
C PRO A 118 -28.41 5.41 -9.35
N PRO A 119 -28.93 6.13 -10.37
CA PRO A 119 -30.17 6.87 -10.21
C PRO A 119 -31.22 5.87 -9.75
N ARG A 120 -31.81 6.14 -8.58
CA ARG A 120 -32.88 5.32 -8.01
C ARG A 120 -33.96 5.21 -9.07
N SER A 121 -34.04 4.05 -9.72
CA SER A 121 -35.03 3.79 -10.74
C SER A 121 -36.39 3.76 -10.04
N GLY A 122 -37.24 4.72 -10.42
CA GLY A 122 -38.68 4.67 -10.22
C GLY A 122 -39.15 4.62 -8.77
N ALA A 123 -39.18 5.77 -8.08
CA ALA A 123 -40.31 5.99 -7.20
C ALA A 123 -41.58 5.92 -8.08
N PRO A 124 -42.62 5.15 -7.71
CA PRO A 124 -43.83 5.10 -8.49
C PRO A 124 -44.40 6.51 -8.55
N THR A 125 -44.45 7.07 -9.77
CA THR A 125 -45.15 8.32 -10.06
C THR A 125 -46.61 8.07 -9.72
N GLY A 126 -46.99 8.47 -8.50
CA GLY A 126 -48.38 8.54 -8.10
C GLY A 126 -49.09 9.44 -9.11
N SER A 127 -49.87 8.82 -9.98
CA SER A 127 -50.81 9.48 -10.87
C SER A 127 -51.63 10.47 -10.04
N ALA A 128 -51.44 11.75 -10.33
CA ALA A 128 -52.27 12.81 -9.78
C ALA A 128 -53.70 12.59 -10.29
N ALA A 129 -54.55 12.07 -9.42
CA ALA A 129 -55.99 12.01 -9.64
C ALA A 129 -56.53 13.44 -9.85
N PRO A 130 -57.47 13.65 -10.80
CA PRO A 130 -57.98 14.98 -11.09
C PRO A 130 -58.80 15.54 -9.93
N ALA A 131 -58.62 16.83 -9.66
CA ALA A 131 -59.32 17.57 -8.62
C ALA A 131 -60.85 17.57 -8.83
N PRO A 132 -61.67 17.22 -7.82
CA PRO A 132 -63.11 17.39 -7.91
C PRO A 132 -63.51 18.84 -7.59
N ARG A 133 -64.23 19.49 -8.52
CA ARG A 133 -64.97 20.73 -8.27
C ARG A 133 -66.32 20.37 -7.65
N GLY A 134 -66.61 20.83 -6.42
CA GLY A 134 -67.95 20.71 -5.85
C GLY A 134 -68.10 21.04 -4.37
N ARG A 135 -68.59 22.25 -4.09
CA ARG A 135 -69.32 22.78 -2.92
C ARG A 135 -69.52 21.90 -1.64
N ALA A 136 -69.13 22.52 -0.52
CA ALA A 136 -69.89 22.75 0.73
C ALA A 136 -70.48 21.58 1.53
N ARG A 137 -70.01 21.42 2.79
CA ARG A 137 -70.67 21.86 4.05
C ARG A 137 -70.49 20.84 5.20
N ALA A 138 -70.06 21.38 6.34
CA ALA A 138 -70.32 21.01 7.74
C ALA A 138 -69.87 19.65 8.31
N GLY A 139 -69.18 19.74 9.45
CA GLY A 139 -69.50 18.89 10.62
C GLY A 139 -68.29 18.37 11.40
N ARG A 140 -68.11 18.92 12.62
CA ARG A 140 -67.75 18.28 13.92
C ARG A 140 -67.18 16.85 13.85
N GLY A 141 -66.14 16.43 14.57
CA GLY A 141 -65.63 16.85 15.87
C GLY A 141 -64.69 15.72 16.39
N THR A 142 -63.64 16.09 17.11
CA THR A 142 -63.32 15.66 18.49
C THR A 142 -62.52 14.38 18.68
N HIS A 143 -61.36 14.58 19.33
CA HIS A 143 -60.68 13.70 20.32
C HIS A 143 -60.06 12.40 19.78
N GLY A 144 -58.84 11.99 20.13
CA GLY A 144 -57.87 12.47 21.12
C GLY A 144 -56.79 11.38 21.29
N ARG A 145 -55.71 11.74 22.02
CA ARG A 145 -54.78 10.94 22.86
C ARG A 145 -54.52 9.47 22.48
N GLY A 146 -53.29 8.98 22.50
CA GLY A 146 -52.09 9.45 23.19
C GLY A 146 -51.04 8.32 23.28
N GLU A 147 -49.83 8.73 23.67
CA GLU A 147 -48.86 8.02 24.53
C GLU A 147 -48.28 6.66 24.06
N ASP A 148 -47.06 6.69 23.49
CA ASP A 148 -45.73 6.42 24.12
C ASP A 148 -45.66 5.50 25.38
N PRO A 149 -44.46 5.09 25.85
CA PRO A 149 -43.25 4.50 25.25
C PRO A 149 -42.88 3.17 25.99
N SER A 150 -41.68 2.63 25.72
CA SER A 150 -40.71 2.05 26.71
C SER A 150 -40.01 0.81 26.13
N ALA A 151 -38.70 0.87 25.86
CA ALA A 151 -37.61 0.49 26.78
C ALA A 151 -37.66 -1.01 27.15
N GLY A 152 -36.63 -1.85 27.01
CA GLY A 152 -35.18 -1.67 26.99
C GLY A 152 -34.58 -2.93 27.65
N THR A 153 -33.25 -2.98 27.76
CA THR A 153 -32.48 -3.71 28.80
C THR A 153 -31.69 -4.97 28.40
N ARG A 154 -30.38 -4.72 28.24
CA ARG A 154 -29.19 -5.37 28.87
C ARG A 154 -28.96 -6.90 28.84
N ARG A 155 -27.83 -7.23 28.19
CA ARG A 155 -26.72 -8.16 28.54
C ARG A 155 -26.35 -8.27 30.05
N PRO A 156 -25.32 -9.06 30.46
CA PRO A 156 -24.87 -10.39 30.03
C PRO A 156 -24.43 -11.28 31.23
N ARG A 157 -23.92 -12.49 30.96
CA ARG A 157 -22.71 -13.03 31.61
C ARG A 157 -21.85 -13.71 30.57
#